data_AF-A0A7D5V9J8-F1
#
_entry.id   AF-A0A7D5V9J8-F1
#
_cell.length_a   1.000
_cell.length_b   1.000
_cell.length_c   1.000
_cell.angle_alpha   90.00
_cell.angle_beta   90.00
_cell.angle_gamma   90.00
#
_symmetry.space_group_name_H-M   'P 1'
#
loop_
_entity.id
_entity.type
_entity.pdbx_description
1 polymer ?
#
loop_
_entity_poly.entity_id
_entity_poly.type
_entity_poly.pdbx_seq_one_letter_code
_entity_poly.pdbx_strand_id
1 'polypeptide(L)' 'MTQSPLWAGALSLVLIHAETGCQHAAQQAAKLLEHLAADDAMEATTRALCERASERLRNSSTRTNTTQPNH' A
#
# COMPACT_ATOMS: atom_id res chain seq x y z
N MET A 1 -0.47 -23.57 1.75
CA MET A 1 -0.07 -22.17 1.46
C MET A 1 -1.31 -21.43 0.99
N THR A 2 -1.99 -20.70 1.88
CA THR A 2 -3.23 -19.94 1.57
C THR A 2 -3.01 -18.46 1.84
N GLN A 3 -1.85 -17.91 1.46
CA GLN A 3 -1.63 -16.45 1.37
C GLN A 3 -2.57 -15.79 0.32
N SER A 4 -3.40 -16.59 -0.36
CA SER A 4 -4.22 -16.21 -1.50
C SER A 4 -5.27 -15.10 -1.35
N PRO A 5 -5.76 -14.68 -0.15
CA PRO A 5 -6.66 -13.53 -0.09
C PRO A 5 -5.95 -12.20 0.22
N LEU A 6 -4.78 -12.21 0.86
CA LEU A 6 -4.15 -10.97 1.32
C LEU A 6 -3.53 -10.18 0.16
N TRP A 7 -2.86 -10.85 -0.77
CA TRP A 7 -2.32 -10.20 -1.96
C TRP A 7 -3.45 -9.63 -2.84
N ALA A 8 -4.57 -10.35 -2.96
CA ALA A 8 -5.71 -9.92 -3.75
C ALA A 8 -6.32 -8.64 -3.15
N GLY A 9 -6.53 -8.61 -1.83
CA GLY A 9 -6.99 -7.41 -1.13
C GLY A 9 -6.03 -6.23 -1.26
N ALA A 10 -4.71 -6.46 -1.13
CA ALA A 10 -3.71 -5.43 -1.31
C ALA A 10 -3.74 -4.84 -2.74
N LEU A 11 -3.77 -5.69 -3.77
CA LEU A 11 -3.85 -5.25 -5.17
C LEU A 11 -5.15 -4.51 -5.47
N SER A 12 -6.30 -4.99 -4.97
CA SER A 12 -7.58 -4.28 -5.12
C SER A 12 -7.52 -2.87 -4.55
N LEU A 13 -6.94 -2.70 -3.36
CA LEU A 13 -6.81 -1.37 -2.74
C LEU A 13 -5.82 -0.47 -3.48
N VAL A 14 -4.73 -1.03 -4.03
CA VAL A 14 -3.82 -0.28 -4.91
C VAL A 14 -4.54 0.20 -6.16
N LEU A 15 -5.33 -0.66 -6.82
CA LEU A 15 -6.11 -0.29 -7.99
C LEU A 15 -7.14 0.80 -7.67
N ILE A 16 -7.91 0.62 -6.60
CA ILE A 16 -8.88 1.64 -6.13
C ILE A 16 -8.18 2.97 -5.90
N HIS A 17 -7.02 2.99 -5.24
CA HIS A 17 -6.26 4.22 -5.04
C HIS A 17 -5.82 4.86 -6.37
N ALA A 18 -5.32 4.06 -7.31
CA ALA A 18 -4.90 4.55 -8.62
C ALA A 18 -6.06 5.11 -9.45
N GLU A 19 -7.24 4.51 -9.36
CA GLU A 19 -8.44 4.92 -10.10
C GLU A 19 -9.15 6.13 -9.47
N THR A 20 -9.20 6.20 -8.14
CA THR A 20 -10.03 7.17 -7.42
C THR A 20 -9.23 8.26 -6.68
N GLY A 21 -7.93 8.06 -6.50
CA GLY A 21 -7.11 8.89 -5.61
C GLY A 21 -7.44 8.74 -4.12
N CYS A 22 -8.25 7.76 -3.73
CA CYS A 22 -8.69 7.58 -2.34
C CYS A 22 -7.51 7.27 -1.41
N GLN A 23 -7.30 8.12 -0.41
CA GLN A 23 -6.17 7.99 0.53
C GLN A 23 -6.37 6.88 1.55
N HIS A 24 -7.62 6.59 1.92
CA HIS A 24 -7.92 5.46 2.79
C HIS A 24 -7.55 4.14 2.11
N ALA A 25 -7.78 4.02 0.79
CA ALA A 25 -7.37 2.85 0.04
C ALA A 25 -5.84 2.69 0.02
N ALA A 26 -5.08 3.76 -0.17
CA ALA A 26 -3.61 3.73 -0.09
C ALA A 26 -3.11 3.29 1.30
N GLN A 27 -3.69 3.83 2.37
CA GLN A 27 -3.30 3.49 3.74
C GLN A 27 -3.59 2.02 4.07
N GLN A 28 -4.75 1.51 3.64
CA GLN A 28 -5.09 0.09 3.85
C GLN A 28 -4.21 -0.83 2.99
N ALA A 29 -3.94 -0.46 1.73
CA ALA A 29 -2.99 -1.19 0.89
C ALA A 29 -1.60 -1.25 1.53
N ALA A 30 -1.10 -0.14 2.05
CA ALA A 30 0.20 -0.08 2.71
C ALA A 30 0.29 -1.04 3.91
N LYS A 31 -0.74 -1.08 4.77
CA LYS A 31 -0.79 -2.00 5.93
C LYS A 31 -0.78 -3.47 5.51
N LEU A 32 -1.53 -3.82 4.46
CA LEU A 32 -1.54 -5.20 3.96
C LEU A 32 -0.18 -5.60 3.36
N LEU A 33 0.47 -4.69 2.63
CA LEU A 33 1.80 -4.93 2.08
C LEU A 33 2.86 -5.05 3.18
N GLU A 34 2.79 -4.25 4.24
CA GLU A 34 3.66 -4.37 5.42
C GLU A 34 3.45 -5.70 6.14
N HIS A 35 2.20 -6.15 6.29
CA HIS A 35 1.90 -7.46 6.87
C HIS A 35 2.42 -8.61 6.00
N LEU A 36 2.29 -8.52 4.67
CA LEU A 36 2.88 -9.48 3.74
C LEU A 36 4.41 -9.50 3.85
N ALA A 37 5.04 -8.33 3.96
CA ALA A 37 6.49 -8.21 4.13
C ALA A 37 6.98 -8.88 5.42
N ALA A 38 6.20 -8.85 6.50
CA ALA A 38 6.54 -9.51 7.76
C ALA A 38 6.45 -11.05 7.70
N ASP A 39 5.96 -11.64 6.61
CA ASP A 39 5.89 -13.10 6.46
C ASP A 39 7.26 -13.69 6.08
N ASP A 40 7.82 -14.49 6.99
CA ASP A 40 9.11 -15.14 6.83
C ASP A 40 9.15 -16.18 5.69
N ALA A 41 8.00 -16.70 5.28
CA ALA A 41 7.90 -17.62 4.15
C ALA A 41 7.96 -16.92 2.79
N MET A 42 7.85 -15.58 2.77
CA MET A 42 7.88 -14.80 1.53
C MET A 42 9.31 -14.59 1.04
N GLU A 43 9.50 -14.68 -0.29
CA GLU A 43 10.79 -14.43 -0.91
C GLU A 43 11.32 -13.03 -0.58
N ALA A 44 12.62 -12.92 -0.28
CA ALA A 44 13.26 -11.65 0.10
C ALA A 44 13.04 -10.53 -0.93
N THR A 45 13.06 -10.85 -2.23
CA THR A 45 12.78 -9.87 -3.30
C THR A 45 11.36 -9.32 -3.20
N THR A 46 10.39 -10.21 -2.98
CA THR A 46 8.97 -9.87 -2.84
C THR A 46 8.72 -9.10 -1.55
N ARG A 47 9.40 -9.46 -0.45
CA ARG A 47 9.39 -8.70 0.81
C ARG A 47 9.86 -7.27 0.61
N ALA A 48 11.04 -7.08 0.01
CA ALA A 48 11.59 -5.75 -0.25
C ALA A 48 10.69 -4.91 -1.18
N LEU A 49 10.02 -5.55 -2.14
CA LEU A 49 9.04 -4.90 -2.99
C LEU A 49 7.81 -4.42 -2.18
N CYS A 50 7.27 -5.28 -1.32
CA CYS A 50 6.14 -4.95 -0.45
C CYS A 50 6.47 -3.80 0.51
N GLU A 51 7.66 -3.79 1.12
CA GLU A 51 8.13 -2.70 2.00
C GLU A 51 8.24 -1.38 1.25
N ARG A 52 8.90 -1.37 0.07
CA ARG A 52 9.03 -0.16 -0.73
C ARG A 52 7.67 0.35 -1.22
N ALA A 53 6.77 -0.55 -1.59
CA ALA A 53 5.43 -0.20 -2.03
C ALA A 53 4.60 0.40 -0.88
N SER A 54 4.66 -0.19 0.32
CA SER A 54 3.96 0.34 1.48
C SER A 54 4.46 1.74 1.86
N GLU A 55 5.77 1.97 1.82
CA GLU A 55 6.37 3.28 2.09
C GLU A 55 5.91 4.34 1.08
N ARG A 56 5.92 3.99 -0.22
CA ARG A 56 5.44 4.89 -1.29
C ARG A 56 3.97 5.28 -1.12
N LEU A 57 3.11 4.32 -0.78
CA LEU A 57 1.67 4.56 -0.55
C LEU A 57 1.40 5.42 0.69
N ARG A 58 2.22 5.28 1.75
CA ARG A 58 2.13 6.17 2.92
C ARG A 58 2.55 7.60 2.57
N ASN A 59 3.58 7.74 1.73
CA ASN A 59 4.11 9.04 1.31
C ASN A 59 3.22 9.73 0.26
N SER A 60 2.44 9.00 -0.54
CA SER A 60 1.44 9.62 -1.42
C SER A 60 0.28 10.24 -0.62
N SER A 61 -0.08 9.62 0.52
CA SER A 61 -1.12 10.15 1.41
C SER A 61 -0.75 11.45 2.11
N THR A 62 0.53 11.65 2.44
CA THR A 62 0.98 12.92 3.03
C THR A 62 1.00 14.05 2.00
N ARG A 63 1.22 13.74 0.71
CA ARG A 63 1.28 14.75 -0.36
C ARG A 63 -0.08 15.35 -0.70
N THR A 64 -1.16 14.58 -0.63
CA THR A 64 -2.51 15.08 -0.97
C THR A 64 -3.20 15.85 0.15
N ASN A 65 -2.64 15.87 1.36
CA ASN A 65 -3.19 16.67 2.47
C ASN A 65 -2.63 18.11 2.53
N THR A 66 -1.84 18.53 1.53
CA THR A 66 -1.46 19.93 1.34
C THR A 66 -2.32 20.54 0.24
N THR A 67 -3.61 20.69 0.51
CA THR A 67 -4.36 21.80 -0.08
C THR A 67 -3.80 23.08 0.54
N GLN A 68 -2.93 23.73 -0.23
CA GLN A 68 -2.58 25.14 -0.20
C GLN A 68 -3.69 26.02 0.40
N PRO A 69 -3.47 26.74 1.52
CA PRO A 69 -4.24 27.94 1.81
C PRO A 69 -3.63 29.09 1.02
N ASN A 70 -4.47 29.68 0.17
CA ASN A 70 -4.26 30.96 -0.51
C ASN A 70 -3.70 32.03 0.43
N HIS A 71 -2.60 32.68 0.04
CA HIS A 71 -2.51 34.16 0.04
C HIS A 71 -1.34 34.64 -0.82
#